data_AF-A0A8T7AZ31-F1
#
_entry.id   AF-A0A8T7AZ31-F1
#
_cell.length_a   1.000
_cell.length_b   1.000
_cell.length_c   1.000
_cell.angle_alpha   90.00
_cell.angle_beta   90.00
_cell.angle_gamma   90.00
#
_symmetry.space_group_name_H-M   'P 1'
#
loop_
_entity.id
_entity.type
_entity.pdbx_description
1 polymer ?
#
loop_
_entity_poly.entity_id
_entity_poly.type
_entity_poly.pdbx_seq_one_letter_code
_entity_poly.pdbx_strand_id
1 'polypeptide(L)'
;DELLLESGSSLGETLATQPGVHSSSFGQASSRPVIHGLSGARVRVMEDRIDTLDASVTSADHAVTVESFIADRIEVLKGPSTLLYGAGAIGGVVDVHTGRIPHSTDQAPLRGRAEVRVADNADRQVAAARLDGHSGQFAWHVDGYTRDADEYEIPGFAESAALRASEVGEEEGEEEEVFGRVPGSQLESNGGAVGLSFVDDDMFAGFAVSRNESAYGLPGSHAHESGEEEEGNPTLDMEQTRIDFEAGWRNPFAGVSSLNLRSAYNDYEHQEIEPNGEPATQFTNKAIETRFEFNYENAGEWNGAFGLQFGQREFAASGEEAFIPPVDTRTIGLFWVGERYLGDTQLETGFRVDSVGHDPSIGGNENFRAYGASLGMIRQFANGWQLRVLGDYAARAPVAEELYSDGPHLATQSFEVGNPDLDEETALNLSATLDYSDDLVDWTATAYFTQFVDFIYQRATGAIEDDLPVLVYTQDDVRFFGIDAEVIGTVKQWDGGRARVRAAFDTVDARIDTDGNDNLPRIPASRLGLGLVLQWPRVETRIDYYYVSPVGAGDAAELELPTDSYNDLRLYLGTTLPLGENELKLFVQGRNLTDDEQRNHTSFIKDTVPLPGRTIEAGLRLKF
;
A
#
# COMPACT_ATOMS: atom_id res chain seq x y z
N ASP A 1 8.09 9.99 -14.21
CA ASP A 1 8.60 11.26 -13.63
C ASP A 1 7.73 11.80 -12.51
N GLU A 2 6.44 11.47 -12.46
CA GLU A 2 5.55 11.81 -11.33
C GLU A 2 5.82 10.96 -10.10
N LEU A 3 5.96 9.64 -10.25
CA LEU A 3 6.39 8.72 -9.18
C LEU A 3 7.67 9.19 -8.45
N LEU A 4 8.56 9.82 -9.20
CA LEU A 4 9.82 10.37 -8.74
C LEU A 4 9.63 11.59 -7.80
N LEU A 5 8.51 12.33 -7.92
CA LEU A 5 8.09 13.41 -7.02
C LEU A 5 7.43 12.89 -5.74
N GLU A 6 6.69 11.80 -5.85
CA GLU A 6 5.86 11.25 -4.78
C GLU A 6 6.60 10.19 -3.93
N SER A 7 7.71 9.61 -4.44
CA SER A 7 8.50 8.54 -3.79
C SER A 7 8.80 8.81 -2.32
N GLY A 8 8.23 8.03 -1.41
CA GLY A 8 8.52 8.02 0.03
C GLY A 8 9.53 6.95 0.42
N SER A 9 9.70 6.73 1.74
CA SER A 9 10.49 5.62 2.29
C SER A 9 9.74 4.28 2.21
N SER A 10 8.42 4.31 2.01
CA SER A 10 7.54 3.14 1.94
C SER A 10 6.50 3.29 0.82
N LEU A 11 5.84 2.19 0.48
CA LEU A 11 4.77 2.20 -0.53
C LEU A 11 3.57 3.05 -0.09
N GLY A 12 3.16 2.94 1.18
CA GLY A 12 2.08 3.75 1.75
C GLY A 12 2.37 5.25 1.65
N GLU A 13 3.57 5.68 2.04
CA GLU A 13 3.96 7.10 1.95
C GLU A 13 4.02 7.58 0.49
N THR A 14 4.51 6.74 -0.43
CA THR A 14 4.61 7.05 -1.87
C THR A 14 3.25 7.35 -2.50
N LEU A 15 2.17 6.73 -1.98
CA LEU A 15 0.82 6.89 -2.50
C LEU A 15 -0.05 7.82 -1.68
N ALA A 16 0.42 8.27 -0.51
CA ALA A 16 -0.38 8.99 0.47
C ALA A 16 -0.95 10.31 -0.06
N THR A 17 -0.40 10.93 -1.10
CA THR A 17 -0.89 12.21 -1.66
C THR A 17 -1.98 12.04 -2.73
N GLN A 18 -2.27 10.81 -3.14
CA GLN A 18 -3.30 10.50 -4.11
C GLN A 18 -4.69 10.67 -3.46
N PRO A 19 -5.65 11.37 -4.11
CA PRO A 19 -7.00 11.53 -3.55
C PRO A 19 -7.61 10.18 -3.18
N GLY A 20 -8.17 10.03 -1.98
CA GLY A 20 -8.78 8.77 -1.51
C GLY A 20 -7.78 7.67 -1.13
N VAL A 21 -6.48 7.98 -1.14
CA VAL A 21 -5.42 7.10 -0.62
C VAL A 21 -4.71 7.79 0.53
N HIS A 22 -4.60 7.07 1.65
CA HIS A 22 -3.87 7.45 2.84
C HIS A 22 -2.86 6.33 3.17
N SER A 23 -2.21 6.44 4.33
CA SER A 23 -1.15 5.52 4.76
C SER A 23 -1.38 5.08 6.20
N SER A 24 -1.21 3.80 6.49
CA SER A 24 -1.10 3.27 7.85
C SER A 24 0.38 3.20 8.22
N SER A 25 0.98 4.34 8.55
CA SER A 25 2.41 4.46 8.87
C SER A 25 2.76 3.82 10.21
N PHE A 26 3.93 3.20 10.27
CA PHE A 26 4.56 2.69 11.49
C PHE A 26 6.04 3.09 11.43
N GLY A 27 6.35 4.28 11.95
CA GLY A 27 7.63 4.95 11.69
C GLY A 27 7.86 5.25 10.20
N GLN A 28 9.12 5.30 9.78
CA GLN A 28 9.50 5.51 8.37
C GLN A 28 9.70 4.20 7.59
N ALA A 29 9.82 3.06 8.27
CA ALA A 29 10.10 1.76 7.65
C ALA A 29 8.86 1.09 7.06
N SER A 30 7.78 1.01 7.83
CA SER A 30 6.56 0.34 7.40
C SER A 30 5.44 1.33 7.13
N SER A 31 4.79 1.13 5.98
CA SER A 31 3.51 1.77 5.69
C SER A 31 2.76 1.07 4.57
N ARG A 32 1.50 0.76 4.82
CA ARG A 32 0.58 0.21 3.82
C ARG A 32 -0.38 1.29 3.29
N PRO A 33 -0.76 1.23 2.01
CA PRO A 33 -1.81 2.07 1.46
C PRO A 33 -3.16 1.80 2.11
N VAL A 34 -3.89 2.87 2.44
CA VAL A 34 -5.28 2.84 2.91
C VAL A 34 -6.14 3.44 1.81
N ILE A 35 -7.04 2.67 1.21
CA ILE A 35 -7.89 3.12 0.09
C ILE A 35 -9.32 3.25 0.59
N HIS A 36 -9.91 4.44 0.47
CA HIS A 36 -11.29 4.71 0.91
C HIS A 36 -11.56 4.28 2.39
N GLY A 37 -10.56 4.41 3.27
CA GLY A 37 -10.63 3.99 4.66
C GLY A 37 -10.41 2.47 4.91
N LEU A 38 -10.15 1.69 3.87
CA LEU A 38 -9.90 0.25 3.96
C LEU A 38 -8.40 -0.04 3.87
N SER A 39 -7.91 -1.01 4.64
CA SER A 39 -6.50 -1.39 4.75
C SER A 39 -6.33 -2.89 5.02
N GLY A 40 -5.12 -3.33 5.38
CA GLY A 40 -4.83 -4.72 5.76
C GLY A 40 -5.18 -5.71 4.64
N ALA A 41 -5.86 -6.80 4.99
CA ALA A 41 -6.31 -7.85 4.07
C ALA A 41 -7.49 -7.45 3.15
N ARG A 42 -7.90 -6.16 3.13
CA ARG A 42 -8.87 -5.62 2.17
C ARG A 42 -8.23 -4.87 1.02
N VAL A 43 -6.99 -4.38 1.20
CA VAL A 43 -6.20 -3.73 0.15
C VAL A 43 -5.05 -4.63 -0.22
N ARG A 44 -5.12 -5.18 -1.43
CA ARG A 44 -4.10 -6.11 -1.92
C ARG A 44 -2.93 -5.35 -2.53
N VAL A 45 -1.73 -5.64 -2.07
CA VAL A 45 -0.49 -5.12 -2.66
C VAL A 45 0.13 -6.21 -3.52
N MET A 46 0.62 -5.85 -4.70
CA MET A 46 1.14 -6.79 -5.68
C MET A 46 2.44 -6.30 -6.31
N GLU A 47 3.25 -7.28 -6.71
CA GLU A 47 4.39 -7.12 -7.61
C GLU A 47 4.07 -7.86 -8.91
N ASP A 48 4.02 -7.13 -10.03
CA ASP A 48 3.78 -7.67 -11.37
C ASP A 48 2.54 -8.61 -11.47
N ARG A 49 1.43 -8.19 -10.85
CA ARG A 49 0.12 -8.88 -10.78
C ARG A 49 0.05 -10.14 -9.92
N ILE A 50 1.07 -10.43 -9.14
CA ILE A 50 1.05 -11.45 -8.10
C ILE A 50 1.16 -10.76 -6.74
N ASP A 51 0.58 -11.35 -5.70
CA ASP A 51 0.75 -10.84 -4.33
C ASP A 51 2.23 -10.60 -3.99
N THR A 52 2.53 -9.66 -3.10
CA THR A 52 3.92 -9.48 -2.61
C THR A 52 4.40 -10.69 -1.82
N LEU A 53 3.46 -11.48 -1.28
CA LEU A 53 3.68 -12.71 -0.52
C LEU A 53 4.49 -12.48 0.78
N ASP A 54 4.64 -11.22 1.20
CA ASP A 54 5.28 -10.84 2.45
C ASP A 54 4.32 -10.94 3.66
N ALA A 55 4.82 -10.60 4.85
CA ALA A 55 4.03 -10.61 6.08
C ALA A 55 3.36 -9.26 6.40
N SER A 56 3.40 -8.27 5.50
CA SER A 56 2.84 -6.94 5.80
C SER A 56 1.31 -6.94 5.90
N VAL A 57 0.63 -7.97 5.41
CA VAL A 57 -0.82 -8.12 5.62
C VAL A 57 -1.15 -8.58 7.05
N THR A 58 -0.21 -9.21 7.74
CA THR A 58 -0.36 -9.74 9.10
C THR A 58 -0.41 -8.62 10.13
N SER A 59 0.45 -7.60 9.98
CA SER A 59 0.54 -6.47 10.91
C SER A 59 1.04 -5.19 10.24
N ALA A 60 0.77 -4.05 10.86
CA ALA A 60 1.12 -2.72 10.36
C ALA A 60 2.61 -2.37 10.51
N ASP A 61 3.34 -3.02 11.40
CA ASP A 61 4.77 -2.84 11.67
C ASP A 61 5.67 -3.60 10.66
N HIS A 62 5.14 -4.65 10.03
CA HIS A 62 5.79 -5.38 8.96
C HIS A 62 5.78 -4.59 7.65
N ALA A 63 6.95 -4.25 7.12
CA ALA A 63 7.08 -3.47 5.90
C ALA A 63 6.64 -4.23 4.63
N VAL A 64 6.04 -3.51 3.69
CA VAL A 64 5.78 -4.01 2.33
C VAL A 64 7.12 -4.20 1.61
N THR A 65 7.35 -5.39 1.08
CA THR A 65 8.66 -5.80 0.53
C THR A 65 8.97 -5.30 -0.89
N VAL A 66 8.15 -4.38 -1.42
CA VAL A 66 8.28 -3.88 -2.79
C VAL A 66 8.88 -2.47 -2.81
N GLU A 67 9.93 -2.30 -3.59
CA GLU A 67 10.60 -1.03 -3.74
C GLU A 67 10.00 -0.19 -4.89
N SER A 68 9.33 0.90 -4.50
CA SER A 68 8.79 1.92 -5.42
C SER A 68 9.85 2.54 -6.36
N PHE A 69 11.10 2.69 -5.92
CA PHE A 69 12.16 3.35 -6.67
C PHE A 69 12.56 2.62 -7.96
N ILE A 70 12.44 1.30 -7.99
CA ILE A 70 12.77 0.48 -9.16
C ILE A 70 11.58 0.32 -10.12
N ALA A 71 10.37 0.65 -9.65
CA ALA A 71 9.14 0.52 -10.42
C ALA A 71 9.19 1.31 -11.75
N ASP A 72 8.55 0.73 -12.76
CA ASP A 72 8.17 1.41 -14.00
C ASP A 72 6.92 2.27 -13.78
N ARG A 73 5.95 1.72 -13.04
CA ARG A 73 4.72 2.40 -12.63
C ARG A 73 4.08 1.68 -11.44
N ILE A 74 3.19 2.39 -10.75
CA ILE A 74 2.31 1.84 -9.71
C ILE A 74 0.87 2.10 -10.14
N GLU A 75 0.05 1.06 -10.16
CA GLU A 75 -1.37 1.14 -10.50
C GLU A 75 -2.20 1.02 -9.21
N VAL A 76 -3.07 2.00 -8.96
CA VAL A 76 -4.01 1.96 -7.83
C VAL A 76 -5.42 1.78 -8.37
N LEU A 77 -6.05 0.66 -8.05
CA LEU A 77 -7.41 0.32 -8.45
C LEU A 77 -8.32 0.39 -7.23
N LYS A 78 -9.30 1.29 -7.25
CA LYS A 78 -10.16 1.61 -6.10
C LYS A 78 -11.60 1.10 -6.25
N GLY A 79 -11.77 -0.03 -6.94
CA GLY A 79 -13.08 -0.60 -7.27
C GLY A 79 -12.95 -1.96 -7.98
N PRO A 80 -14.05 -2.57 -8.43
CA PRO A 80 -14.18 -4.00 -8.76
C PRO A 80 -13.40 -4.54 -9.95
N SER A 81 -12.60 -3.73 -10.64
CA SER A 81 -11.49 -4.28 -11.42
C SER A 81 -10.53 -5.08 -10.51
N THR A 82 -10.62 -4.87 -9.19
CA THR A 82 -10.00 -5.66 -8.12
C THR A 82 -10.44 -7.12 -8.08
N LEU A 83 -11.64 -7.47 -8.60
CA LEU A 83 -12.10 -8.87 -8.69
C LEU A 83 -11.14 -9.74 -9.51
N LEU A 84 -10.40 -9.14 -10.45
CA LEU A 84 -9.35 -9.86 -11.17
C LEU A 84 -8.26 -10.39 -10.24
N TYR A 85 -8.04 -9.75 -9.10
CA TYR A 85 -6.83 -9.92 -8.30
C TYR A 85 -7.05 -10.69 -6.99
N GLY A 86 -8.29 -11.03 -6.61
CA GLY A 86 -8.55 -11.93 -5.47
C GLY A 86 -9.73 -11.50 -4.61
N ALA A 87 -10.25 -12.44 -3.81
CA ALA A 87 -11.28 -12.16 -2.79
C ALA A 87 -10.82 -11.16 -1.70
N GLY A 88 -9.52 -11.06 -1.43
CA GLY A 88 -8.94 -10.07 -0.49
C GLY A 88 -8.79 -8.65 -1.05
N ALA A 89 -9.31 -8.36 -2.24
CA ALA A 89 -9.15 -7.08 -2.91
C ALA A 89 -10.41 -6.19 -2.83
N ILE A 90 -11.25 -6.39 -1.80
CA ILE A 90 -12.53 -5.69 -1.63
C ILE A 90 -12.35 -4.17 -1.52
N GLY A 91 -11.31 -3.71 -0.84
CA GLY A 91 -11.02 -2.29 -0.64
C GLY A 91 -10.15 -1.66 -1.72
N GLY A 92 -9.46 -2.48 -2.54
CA GLY A 92 -8.62 -1.98 -3.62
C GLY A 92 -7.40 -2.85 -3.89
N VAL A 93 -6.67 -2.46 -4.93
CA VAL A 93 -5.42 -3.08 -5.35
C VAL A 93 -4.38 -2.00 -5.58
N VAL A 94 -3.16 -2.27 -5.14
CA VAL A 94 -1.95 -1.52 -5.50
C VAL A 94 -0.99 -2.48 -6.19
N ASP A 95 -0.78 -2.31 -7.49
CA ASP A 95 0.07 -3.18 -8.30
C ASP A 95 1.32 -2.42 -8.74
N VAL A 96 2.49 -2.87 -8.28
CA VAL A 96 3.78 -2.30 -8.64
C VAL A 96 4.37 -3.09 -9.80
N HIS A 97 4.56 -2.40 -10.92
CA HIS A 97 5.14 -3.00 -12.13
C HIS A 97 6.64 -2.74 -12.12
N THR A 98 7.45 -3.79 -12.00
CA THR A 98 8.91 -3.66 -11.88
C THR A 98 9.63 -3.73 -13.23
N GLY A 99 9.04 -4.48 -14.17
CA GLY A 99 9.68 -4.78 -15.46
C GLY A 99 10.87 -5.74 -15.35
N ARG A 100 11.02 -6.46 -14.22
CA ARG A 100 12.11 -7.41 -13.98
C ARG A 100 12.13 -8.59 -14.95
N ILE A 101 10.98 -8.95 -15.52
CA ILE A 101 10.87 -9.94 -16.60
C ILE A 101 10.50 -9.22 -17.90
N PRO A 102 11.45 -8.91 -18.81
CA PRO A 102 11.16 -8.20 -20.04
C PRO A 102 10.23 -8.99 -20.98
N HIS A 103 9.27 -8.32 -21.61
CA HIS A 103 8.33 -8.94 -22.58
C HIS A 103 8.62 -8.57 -24.04
N SER A 104 9.57 -7.68 -24.31
CA SER A 104 9.91 -7.22 -25.67
C SER A 104 11.40 -6.88 -25.83
N THR A 105 11.87 -6.88 -27.08
CA THR A 105 13.23 -6.46 -27.48
C THR A 105 13.21 -5.18 -28.34
N ASP A 106 12.09 -4.46 -28.35
CA ASP A 106 11.89 -3.25 -29.19
C ASP A 106 12.56 -1.99 -28.62
N GLN A 107 13.12 -2.09 -27.41
CA GLN A 107 13.79 -1.00 -26.72
C GLN A 107 15.23 -0.84 -27.20
N ALA A 108 15.89 0.24 -26.76
CA ALA A 108 17.33 0.42 -27.00
C ALA A 108 18.12 -0.83 -26.53
N PRO A 109 19.22 -1.22 -27.21
CA PRO A 109 20.00 -2.41 -26.87
C PRO A 109 20.50 -2.45 -25.42
N LEU A 110 20.72 -1.27 -24.85
CA LEU A 110 21.01 -1.04 -23.45
C LEU A 110 20.31 0.25 -23.05
N ARG A 111 19.64 0.23 -21.90
CA ARG A 111 19.09 1.41 -21.23
C ARG A 111 19.30 1.28 -19.74
N GLY A 112 19.32 2.39 -19.03
CA GLY A 112 19.53 2.37 -17.59
C GLY A 112 19.01 3.60 -16.87
N ARG A 113 18.84 3.44 -15.56
CA ARG A 113 18.51 4.52 -14.64
C ARG A 113 19.37 4.37 -13.40
N ALA A 114 20.01 5.44 -12.97
CA ALA A 114 20.71 5.51 -11.69
C ALA A 114 20.28 6.76 -10.95
N GLU A 115 20.11 6.65 -9.64
CA GLU A 115 19.64 7.74 -8.79
C GLU A 115 20.32 7.72 -7.44
N VAL A 116 20.61 8.91 -6.92
CA VAL A 116 21.10 9.12 -5.56
C VAL A 116 20.31 10.27 -4.94
N ARG A 117 19.91 10.10 -3.69
CA ARG A 117 19.22 11.10 -2.86
C ARG A 117 19.86 11.18 -1.50
N VAL A 118 19.86 12.39 -0.96
CA VAL A 118 20.26 12.69 0.42
C VAL A 118 19.24 13.63 1.05
N ALA A 119 18.80 13.37 2.27
CA ALA A 119 17.92 14.24 3.04
C ALA A 119 18.59 14.71 4.33
N ASP A 120 18.18 15.87 4.83
CA ASP A 120 18.67 16.42 6.10
C ASP A 120 18.07 15.72 7.32
N ASN A 121 16.76 15.44 7.29
CA ASN A 121 16.10 14.68 8.33
C ASN A 121 16.46 13.18 8.19
N ALA A 122 16.74 12.53 9.32
CA ALA A 122 17.25 11.17 9.42
C ALA A 122 18.58 10.92 8.67
N ASP A 123 19.30 11.97 8.28
CA ASP A 123 20.51 11.89 7.44
C ASP A 123 20.36 10.93 6.24
N ARG A 124 19.12 10.83 5.72
CA ARG A 124 18.69 9.72 4.88
C ARG A 124 19.45 9.70 3.56
N GLN A 125 19.94 8.53 3.18
CA GLN A 125 20.65 8.28 1.94
C GLN A 125 19.94 7.18 1.15
N VAL A 126 19.70 7.42 -0.14
CA VAL A 126 19.13 6.42 -1.05
C VAL A 126 19.98 6.37 -2.31
N ALA A 127 20.36 5.17 -2.74
CA ALA A 127 20.95 4.94 -4.04
C ALA A 127 20.26 3.78 -4.73
N ALA A 128 19.89 3.95 -6.00
CA ALA A 128 19.25 2.89 -6.79
C ALA A 128 19.78 2.92 -8.22
N ALA A 129 19.95 1.75 -8.81
CA ALA A 129 20.33 1.59 -10.20
C ALA A 129 19.58 0.43 -10.85
N ARG A 130 19.23 0.58 -12.12
CA ARG A 130 18.73 -0.50 -12.96
C ARG A 130 19.31 -0.42 -14.36
N LEU A 131 19.48 -1.59 -14.96
CA LEU A 131 19.96 -1.80 -16.31
C LEU A 131 19.05 -2.80 -17.00
N ASP A 132 18.60 -2.46 -18.19
CA ASP A 132 17.84 -3.34 -19.06
C ASP A 132 18.59 -3.44 -20.39
N GLY A 133 18.68 -4.64 -20.95
CA GLY A 133 19.30 -4.82 -22.26
C GLY A 133 18.84 -6.07 -22.98
N HIS A 134 19.26 -6.20 -24.23
CA HIS A 134 18.92 -7.38 -25.04
C HIS A 134 19.98 -7.71 -26.08
N SER A 135 19.98 -8.95 -26.54
CA SER A 135 20.80 -9.45 -27.64
C SER A 135 20.07 -10.59 -28.36
N GLY A 136 19.58 -10.33 -29.57
CA GLY A 136 18.75 -11.28 -30.30
C GLY A 136 17.42 -11.48 -29.57
N GLN A 137 17.01 -12.74 -29.37
CA GLN A 137 15.78 -13.11 -28.69
C GLN A 137 15.90 -13.12 -27.15
N PHE A 138 17.03 -12.70 -26.59
CA PHE A 138 17.24 -12.68 -25.14
C PHE A 138 17.26 -11.26 -24.61
N ALA A 139 16.40 -10.97 -23.65
CA ALA A 139 16.36 -9.72 -22.90
C ALA A 139 16.68 -9.98 -21.42
N TRP A 140 17.34 -9.05 -20.77
CA TRP A 140 17.78 -9.18 -19.39
C TRP A 140 17.53 -7.89 -18.61
N HIS A 141 17.43 -8.04 -17.30
CA HIS A 141 17.23 -6.99 -16.33
C HIS A 141 18.17 -7.18 -15.15
N VAL A 142 18.72 -6.09 -14.61
CA VAL A 142 19.44 -6.07 -13.33
C VAL A 142 19.08 -4.79 -12.60
N ASP A 143 18.59 -4.89 -11.37
CA ASP A 143 18.37 -3.75 -10.49
C ASP A 143 19.01 -3.96 -9.12
N GLY A 144 19.25 -2.85 -8.43
CA GLY A 144 19.67 -2.85 -7.04
C GLY A 144 19.44 -1.49 -6.39
N TYR A 145 19.19 -1.50 -5.09
CA TYR A 145 19.02 -0.31 -4.28
C TYR A 145 19.59 -0.50 -2.87
N THR A 146 19.88 0.62 -2.24
CA THR A 146 20.21 0.74 -0.83
C THR A 146 19.54 2.00 -0.29
N ARG A 147 19.03 1.90 0.93
CA ARG A 147 18.44 2.98 1.72
C ARG A 147 18.98 2.86 3.13
N ASP A 148 19.42 3.98 3.65
CA ASP A 148 19.91 4.14 5.00
C ASP A 148 19.30 5.42 5.58
N ALA A 149 18.78 5.35 6.79
CA ALA A 149 18.16 6.46 7.50
C ALA A 149 18.32 6.24 9.00
N ASP A 150 18.85 7.25 9.67
CA ASP A 150 18.87 7.32 11.13
C ASP A 150 17.45 7.57 11.68
N GLU A 151 17.33 7.65 13.00
CA GLU A 151 16.10 8.14 13.63
C GLU A 151 15.73 9.54 13.13
N TYR A 152 14.45 9.78 12.85
CA TYR A 152 13.99 11.05 12.31
C TYR A 152 13.64 12.07 13.41
N GLU A 153 13.78 13.34 13.04
CA GLU A 153 13.46 14.50 13.87
C GLU A 153 11.99 14.90 13.73
N ILE A 154 11.41 15.39 14.83
CA ILE A 154 10.02 15.84 14.95
C ILE A 154 9.96 17.23 15.61
N PRO A 155 8.92 18.04 15.35
CA PRO A 155 8.87 19.42 15.84
C PRO A 155 8.46 19.56 17.32
N GLY A 156 8.11 18.45 17.99
CA GLY A 156 7.49 18.44 19.30
C GLY A 156 7.71 17.13 20.07
N PHE A 157 6.70 16.76 20.87
CA PHE A 157 6.71 15.52 21.65
C PHE A 157 6.34 14.33 20.76
N ALA A 158 6.92 13.16 21.05
CA ALA A 158 6.54 11.91 20.40
C ALA A 158 5.10 11.52 20.78
N GLU A 159 4.73 11.72 22.05
CA GLU A 159 3.37 11.50 22.50
C GLU A 159 2.40 12.63 22.12
N SER A 160 1.18 12.24 21.73
CA SER A 160 0.14 13.18 21.33
C SER A 160 -0.32 14.02 22.52
N ALA A 161 -0.78 15.24 22.25
CA ALA A 161 -1.34 16.09 23.29
C ALA A 161 -2.57 15.44 23.97
N ALA A 162 -3.30 14.58 23.25
CA ALA A 162 -4.44 13.83 23.80
C ALA A 162 -3.99 12.74 24.78
N LEU A 163 -2.96 11.97 24.42
CA LEU A 163 -2.41 10.89 25.27
C LEU A 163 -1.82 11.45 26.56
N ARG A 164 -0.95 12.46 26.43
CA ARG A 164 -0.38 13.15 27.59
C ARG A 164 -1.45 13.74 28.51
N ALA A 165 -2.53 14.26 27.94
CA ALA A 165 -3.64 14.78 28.73
C ALA A 165 -4.45 13.69 29.45
N SER A 166 -4.53 12.46 28.91
CA SER A 166 -5.16 11.33 29.59
C SER A 166 -4.33 10.78 30.75
N GLU A 167 -3.01 10.95 30.72
CA GLU A 167 -2.08 10.48 31.75
C GLU A 167 -1.92 11.46 32.93
N VAL A 168 -2.38 12.71 32.80
CA VAL A 168 -2.31 13.73 33.87
C VAL A 168 -3.13 13.28 35.10
N GLY A 169 -2.43 12.71 36.07
CA GLY A 169 -2.99 12.17 37.32
C GLY A 169 -2.47 10.79 37.70
N GLU A 170 -1.80 10.11 36.77
CA GLU A 170 -1.09 8.84 36.97
C GLU A 170 0.40 9.12 37.31
N GLU A 171 0.67 9.84 38.40
CA GLU A 171 2.04 9.98 38.91
C GLU A 171 2.42 8.75 39.75
N GLU A 172 3.40 7.97 39.31
CA GLU A 172 4.64 7.67 40.06
C GLU A 172 5.77 7.26 39.06
N GLY A 173 6.28 8.21 38.26
CA GLY A 173 7.47 8.01 37.44
C GLY A 173 7.87 9.29 36.69
N GLU A 174 9.10 9.79 36.91
CA GLU A 174 9.69 10.88 36.12
C GLU A 174 10.26 10.31 34.82
N GLU A 175 9.44 9.81 33.90
CA GLU A 175 9.94 9.51 32.55
C GLU A 175 10.03 10.82 31.76
N GLU A 176 11.22 11.14 31.24
CA GLU A 176 11.38 12.29 30.35
C GLU A 176 10.61 12.01 29.05
N GLU A 177 9.50 12.73 28.83
CA GLU A 177 8.75 12.66 27.57
C GLU A 177 9.70 12.87 26.37
N VAL A 178 9.69 11.92 25.44
CA VAL A 178 10.51 11.96 24.23
C VAL A 178 10.16 13.21 23.41
N PHE A 179 11.17 14.03 23.10
CA PHE A 179 11.01 15.31 22.38
C PHE A 179 12.05 15.47 21.27
N GLY A 180 11.61 15.97 20.11
CA GLY A 180 12.47 16.41 19.02
C GLY A 180 13.00 15.31 18.10
N ARG A 181 12.89 14.04 18.50
CA ARG A 181 13.30 12.85 17.73
C ARG A 181 12.42 11.67 18.10
N VAL A 182 12.23 10.72 17.20
CA VAL A 182 11.55 9.44 17.49
C VAL A 182 12.60 8.33 17.62
N PRO A 183 12.90 7.86 18.84
CA PRO A 183 13.76 6.70 19.06
C PRO A 183 13.22 5.46 18.35
N GLY A 184 14.12 4.58 17.90
CA GLY A 184 13.70 3.34 17.25
C GLY A 184 13.08 3.55 15.87
N SER A 185 13.27 4.70 15.24
CA SER A 185 12.71 4.97 13.92
C SER A 185 13.69 4.76 12.76
N GLN A 186 14.93 4.34 13.02
CA GLN A 186 15.95 4.08 12.00
C GLN A 186 15.54 2.98 11.00
N LEU A 187 16.11 3.02 9.80
CA LEU A 187 15.85 2.09 8.71
C LEU A 187 17.09 1.88 7.84
N GLU A 188 17.49 0.63 7.68
CA GLU A 188 18.37 0.15 6.62
C GLU A 188 17.60 -0.82 5.72
N SER A 189 17.67 -0.64 4.40
CA SER A 189 17.04 -1.55 3.43
C SER A 189 17.88 -1.67 2.18
N ASN A 190 18.17 -2.90 1.79
CA ASN A 190 18.98 -3.24 0.63
C ASN A 190 18.26 -4.28 -0.21
N GLY A 191 18.36 -4.18 -1.53
CA GLY A 191 17.76 -5.19 -2.38
C GLY A 191 18.21 -5.10 -3.81
N GLY A 192 17.77 -6.09 -4.59
CA GLY A 192 18.03 -6.12 -6.02
C GLY A 192 17.48 -7.37 -6.67
N ALA A 193 17.50 -7.38 -7.99
CA ALA A 193 17.06 -8.52 -8.77
C ALA A 193 17.84 -8.71 -10.05
N VAL A 194 17.76 -9.93 -10.58
CA VAL A 194 18.23 -10.28 -11.91
C VAL A 194 17.10 -11.02 -12.63
N GLY A 195 16.83 -10.59 -13.86
CA GLY A 195 15.83 -11.21 -14.72
C GLY A 195 16.37 -11.56 -16.10
N LEU A 196 15.82 -12.63 -16.67
CA LEU A 196 16.14 -13.09 -18.01
C LEU A 196 14.87 -13.58 -18.71
N SER A 197 14.68 -13.10 -19.93
CA SER A 197 13.57 -13.51 -20.80
C SER A 197 14.07 -13.97 -22.15
N PHE A 198 13.45 -15.03 -22.66
CA PHE A 198 13.37 -15.30 -24.09
C PHE A 198 12.15 -14.57 -24.65
N VAL A 199 12.33 -13.85 -25.74
CA VAL A 199 11.33 -13.03 -26.41
C VAL A 199 11.37 -13.32 -27.92
N ASP A 200 10.21 -13.62 -28.48
CA ASP A 200 9.98 -13.80 -29.91
C ASP A 200 8.80 -12.91 -30.36
N ASP A 201 8.45 -12.98 -31.64
CA ASP A 201 7.39 -12.13 -32.21
C ASP A 201 6.02 -12.31 -31.52
N ASP A 202 5.65 -13.53 -31.15
CA ASP A 202 4.34 -13.85 -30.57
C ASP A 202 4.43 -14.42 -29.16
N MET A 203 5.62 -14.61 -28.60
CA MET A 203 5.76 -15.24 -27.29
C MET A 203 6.90 -14.65 -26.45
N PHE A 204 6.77 -14.76 -25.14
CA PHE A 204 7.87 -14.58 -24.22
C PHE A 204 7.80 -15.61 -23.10
N ALA A 205 8.95 -15.91 -22.51
CA ALA A 205 9.05 -16.64 -21.26
C ALA A 205 10.30 -16.18 -20.51
N GLY A 206 10.17 -15.90 -19.22
CA GLY A 206 11.28 -15.42 -18.43
C GLY A 206 11.10 -15.70 -16.95
N PHE A 207 12.19 -15.49 -16.21
CA PHE A 207 12.22 -15.59 -14.77
C PHE A 207 12.99 -14.42 -14.18
N ALA A 208 12.67 -14.06 -12.95
CA ALA A 208 13.43 -13.13 -12.13
C ALA A 208 13.67 -13.72 -10.76
N VAL A 209 14.82 -13.37 -10.16
CA VAL A 209 15.12 -13.66 -8.76
C VAL A 209 15.44 -12.33 -8.10
N SER A 210 14.74 -12.02 -7.02
CA SER A 210 14.97 -10.83 -6.21
C SER A 210 15.27 -11.19 -4.76
N ARG A 211 16.06 -10.33 -4.12
CA ARG A 211 16.31 -10.38 -2.67
C ARG A 211 16.08 -9.01 -2.08
N ASN A 212 15.44 -8.97 -0.92
CA ASN A 212 15.24 -7.78 -0.10
C ASN A 212 15.69 -8.11 1.32
N GLU A 213 16.50 -7.23 1.91
CA GLU A 213 16.97 -7.31 3.29
C GLU A 213 16.66 -5.96 3.92
N SER A 214 16.02 -5.93 5.08
CA SER A 214 15.74 -4.68 5.80
C SER A 214 15.87 -4.86 7.30
N ALA A 215 16.62 -3.96 7.93
CA ALA A 215 16.75 -3.87 9.38
C ALA A 215 16.21 -2.50 9.82
N TYR A 216 15.21 -2.47 10.69
CA TYR A 216 14.61 -1.21 11.13
C TYR A 216 14.12 -1.28 12.57
N GLY A 217 14.01 -0.12 13.22
CA GLY A 217 13.46 -0.06 14.56
C GLY A 217 11.93 -0.09 14.55
N LEU A 218 11.36 -0.55 15.66
CA LEU A 218 9.93 -0.52 15.94
C LEU A 218 9.67 0.62 16.93
N PRO A 219 9.36 1.84 16.45
CA PRO A 219 9.23 2.99 17.34
C PRO A 219 7.92 2.93 18.12
N GLY A 220 7.97 3.37 19.37
CA GLY A 220 6.79 3.48 20.22
C GLY A 220 6.36 2.17 20.86
N SER A 221 7.06 1.05 20.68
CA SER A 221 6.85 -0.14 21.52
C SER A 221 7.54 0.06 22.88
N HIS A 222 6.83 -0.16 23.98
CA HIS A 222 7.42 -0.15 25.31
C HIS A 222 8.07 -1.51 25.61
N ALA A 223 9.29 -1.52 26.15
CA ALA A 223 9.91 -2.73 26.69
C ALA A 223 9.14 -3.18 27.94
N HIS A 224 8.74 -4.45 28.02
CA HIS A 224 8.04 -4.96 29.20
C HIS A 224 8.95 -4.97 30.44
N GLU A 225 8.34 -4.57 31.57
CA GLU A 225 8.89 -4.50 32.91
C GLU A 225 9.18 -5.90 33.50
N SER A 226 10.12 -6.64 32.92
CA SER A 226 10.64 -7.88 33.51
C SER A 226 11.88 -7.64 34.39
N GLY A 227 11.85 -6.58 35.21
CA GLY A 227 12.79 -6.41 36.32
C GLY A 227 14.23 -6.04 35.97
N GLU A 228 14.58 -5.87 34.69
CA GLU A 228 15.75 -5.14 34.22
C GLU A 228 15.25 -4.11 33.19
N GLU A 229 15.51 -2.82 33.43
CA GLU A 229 15.20 -1.73 32.51
C GLU A 229 16.02 -1.91 31.23
N GLU A 230 15.44 -2.58 30.25
CA GLU A 230 15.98 -2.71 28.90
C GLU A 230 15.80 -1.37 28.17
N GLU A 231 16.76 -0.45 28.32
CA GLU A 231 16.74 0.83 27.61
C GLU A 231 16.92 0.62 26.09
N GLY A 232 15.85 0.81 25.31
CA GLY A 232 15.90 0.88 23.86
C GLY A 232 14.55 0.57 23.19
N ASN A 233 14.53 0.62 21.86
CA ASN A 233 13.39 0.12 21.08
C ASN A 233 13.79 -1.20 20.43
N PRO A 234 12.88 -2.19 20.34
CA PRO A 234 13.10 -3.39 19.57
C PRO A 234 13.33 -3.06 18.09
N THR A 235 13.96 -4.00 17.41
CA THR A 235 14.27 -3.91 15.99
C THR A 235 13.75 -5.13 15.26
N LEU A 236 13.53 -4.98 13.97
CA LEU A 236 13.09 -6.03 13.08
C LEU A 236 14.16 -6.23 12.00
N ASP A 237 14.63 -7.46 11.85
CA ASP A 237 15.57 -7.88 10.81
C ASP A 237 14.85 -8.83 9.84
N MET A 238 14.67 -8.39 8.59
CA MET A 238 13.85 -9.05 7.58
C MET A 238 14.68 -9.47 6.38
N GLU A 239 14.46 -10.71 5.93
CA GLU A 239 14.97 -11.22 4.67
C GLU A 239 13.84 -11.79 3.80
N GLN A 240 13.89 -11.48 2.51
CA GLN A 240 13.00 -12.05 1.51
C GLN A 240 13.79 -12.49 0.29
N THR A 241 13.57 -13.73 -0.16
CA THR A 241 13.97 -14.21 -1.48
C THR A 241 12.74 -14.57 -2.29
N ARG A 242 12.61 -13.96 -3.47
CA ARG A 242 11.47 -14.18 -4.36
C ARG A 242 11.93 -14.65 -5.74
N ILE A 243 11.21 -15.60 -6.31
CA ILE A 243 11.43 -16.14 -7.65
C ILE A 243 10.14 -16.00 -8.45
N ASP A 244 10.17 -15.18 -9.49
CA ASP A 244 9.06 -14.96 -10.41
C ASP A 244 9.31 -15.68 -11.74
N PHE A 245 8.24 -16.21 -12.32
CA PHE A 245 8.20 -16.77 -13.66
C PHE A 245 6.99 -16.21 -14.41
N GLU A 246 7.23 -15.76 -15.64
CA GLU A 246 6.16 -15.36 -16.54
C GLU A 246 6.34 -15.99 -17.92
N ALA A 247 5.21 -16.34 -18.53
CA ALA A 247 5.16 -16.69 -19.95
C ALA A 247 3.88 -16.14 -20.58
N GLY A 248 4.02 -15.63 -21.80
CA GLY A 248 2.90 -15.14 -22.59
C GLY A 248 2.97 -15.65 -24.02
N TRP A 249 1.81 -15.98 -24.60
CA TRP A 249 1.67 -16.33 -26.00
C TRP A 249 0.52 -15.53 -26.61
N ARG A 250 0.86 -14.60 -27.51
CA ARG A 250 -0.06 -13.75 -28.27
C ARG A 250 -0.64 -14.51 -29.46
N ASN A 251 -1.93 -14.29 -29.70
CA ASN A 251 -2.67 -14.83 -30.85
C ASN A 251 -2.43 -16.33 -31.14
N PRO A 252 -2.46 -17.23 -30.13
CA PRO A 252 -2.08 -18.63 -30.32
C PRO A 252 -2.99 -19.37 -31.29
N PHE A 253 -4.26 -18.97 -31.36
CA PHE A 253 -5.25 -19.46 -32.32
C PHE A 253 -6.43 -18.48 -32.42
N ALA A 254 -7.26 -18.66 -33.46
CA ALA A 254 -8.36 -17.75 -33.75
C ALA A 254 -9.32 -17.56 -32.57
N GLY A 255 -9.62 -16.29 -32.25
CA GLY A 255 -10.52 -15.90 -31.15
C GLY A 255 -9.84 -15.77 -29.79
N VAL A 256 -8.54 -16.05 -29.69
CA VAL A 256 -7.74 -15.90 -28.45
C VAL A 256 -6.66 -14.88 -28.69
N SER A 257 -6.66 -13.80 -27.92
CA SER A 257 -5.68 -12.72 -28.04
C SER A 257 -4.40 -13.03 -27.27
N SER A 258 -4.50 -13.69 -26.12
CA SER A 258 -3.32 -14.20 -25.41
C SER A 258 -3.61 -15.32 -24.41
N LEU A 259 -2.59 -16.12 -24.14
CA LEU A 259 -2.49 -16.97 -22.95
C LEU A 259 -1.35 -16.42 -22.09
N ASN A 260 -1.58 -16.24 -20.79
CA ASN A 260 -0.57 -15.80 -19.86
C ASN A 260 -0.49 -16.74 -18.65
N LEU A 261 0.73 -17.01 -18.21
CA LEU A 261 1.05 -17.74 -17.00
C LEU A 261 1.99 -16.86 -16.17
N ARG A 262 1.63 -16.64 -14.91
CA ARG A 262 2.45 -15.95 -13.91
C ARG A 262 2.56 -16.85 -12.70
N SER A 263 3.74 -16.98 -12.13
CA SER A 263 3.97 -17.76 -10.92
C SER A 263 5.04 -17.07 -10.10
N ALA A 264 4.81 -16.93 -8.80
CA ALA A 264 5.81 -16.42 -7.88
C ALA A 264 5.92 -17.35 -6.69
N TYR A 265 7.15 -17.66 -6.31
CA TYR A 265 7.50 -18.32 -5.06
C TYR A 265 8.24 -17.32 -4.18
N ASN A 266 7.88 -17.28 -2.91
CA ASN A 266 8.44 -16.39 -1.91
C ASN A 266 8.88 -17.19 -0.68
N ASP A 267 10.10 -16.92 -0.22
CA ASP A 267 10.61 -17.33 1.08
C ASP A 267 10.92 -16.05 1.87
N TYR A 268 10.09 -15.76 2.86
CA TYR A 268 10.19 -14.57 3.70
C TYR A 268 10.36 -15.00 5.15
N GLU A 269 11.26 -14.33 5.84
CA GLU A 269 11.41 -14.42 7.29
C GLU A 269 11.77 -13.07 7.87
N HIS A 270 11.37 -12.83 9.10
CA HIS A 270 11.96 -11.76 9.89
C HIS A 270 12.01 -12.14 11.37
N GLN A 271 12.89 -11.47 12.08
CA GLN A 271 13.05 -11.61 13.51
C GLN A 271 12.83 -10.25 14.17
N GLU A 272 11.92 -10.22 15.13
CA GLU A 272 11.82 -9.15 16.11
C GLU A 272 12.84 -9.41 17.22
N ILE A 273 13.62 -8.39 17.54
CA ILE A 273 14.80 -8.46 18.40
C ILE A 273 14.65 -7.39 19.48
N GLU A 274 14.73 -7.80 20.73
CA GLU A 274 14.70 -6.93 21.90
C GLU A 274 15.89 -5.97 21.97
N PRO A 275 15.82 -4.87 22.76
CA PRO A 275 16.93 -3.94 22.95
C PRO A 275 18.27 -4.59 23.37
N ASN A 276 18.25 -5.65 24.18
CA ASN A 276 19.44 -6.44 24.54
C ASN A 276 20.02 -7.30 23.40
N GLY A 277 19.33 -7.39 22.26
CA GLY A 277 19.72 -8.22 21.12
C GLY A 277 19.23 -9.67 21.19
N GLU A 278 18.37 -10.03 22.15
CA GLU A 278 17.72 -11.34 22.20
C GLU A 278 16.57 -11.41 21.20
N PRO A 279 16.44 -12.50 20.43
CA PRO A 279 15.27 -12.73 19.58
C PRO A 279 13.98 -12.87 20.40
N ALA A 280 13.00 -11.99 20.16
CA ALA A 280 11.67 -12.05 20.74
C ALA A 280 10.79 -13.04 19.95
N THR A 281 10.53 -12.70 18.68
CA THR A 281 9.66 -13.46 17.79
C THR A 281 10.28 -13.64 16.41
N GLN A 282 10.25 -14.87 15.92
CA GLN A 282 10.59 -15.22 14.56
C GLN A 282 9.30 -15.45 13.76
N PHE A 283 9.15 -14.70 12.68
CA PHE A 283 8.10 -14.91 11.69
C PHE A 283 8.67 -15.55 10.44
N THR A 284 7.91 -16.47 9.86
CA THR A 284 8.21 -17.09 8.56
C THR A 284 6.95 -17.12 7.71
N ASN A 285 7.12 -16.86 6.41
CA ASN A 285 6.04 -16.85 5.43
C ASN A 285 6.53 -17.42 4.10
N LYS A 286 6.30 -18.70 3.88
CA LYS A 286 6.62 -19.39 2.62
C LYS A 286 5.39 -19.49 1.77
N ALA A 287 5.41 -18.91 0.58
CA ALA A 287 4.22 -18.87 -0.24
C ALA A 287 4.51 -19.07 -1.73
N ILE A 288 3.53 -19.64 -2.43
CA ILE A 288 3.52 -19.72 -3.88
C ILE A 288 2.16 -19.28 -4.39
N GLU A 289 2.16 -18.42 -5.40
CA GLU A 289 0.97 -18.06 -6.14
C GLU A 289 1.18 -18.33 -7.63
N THR A 290 0.17 -18.89 -8.30
CA THR A 290 0.18 -19.14 -9.73
C THR A 290 -1.12 -18.70 -10.35
N ARG A 291 -1.02 -17.94 -11.45
CA ARG A 291 -2.15 -17.37 -12.19
C ARG A 291 -2.05 -17.75 -13.66
N PHE A 292 -3.15 -18.30 -14.18
CA PHE A 292 -3.33 -18.56 -15.60
C PHE A 292 -4.44 -17.67 -16.15
N GLU A 293 -4.19 -17.00 -17.27
CA GLU A 293 -5.14 -16.11 -17.94
C GLU A 293 -5.31 -16.50 -19.40
N PHE A 294 -6.55 -16.68 -19.80
CA PHE A 294 -6.99 -16.91 -21.17
C PHE A 294 -7.74 -15.66 -21.63
N ASN A 295 -7.15 -14.88 -22.53
CA ASN A 295 -7.73 -13.65 -23.05
C ASN A 295 -8.32 -13.89 -24.45
N TYR A 296 -9.54 -13.42 -24.65
CA TYR A 296 -10.27 -13.54 -25.91
C TYR A 296 -10.78 -12.20 -26.39
N GLU A 297 -10.94 -12.08 -27.70
CA GLU A 297 -11.45 -10.88 -28.36
C GLU A 297 -12.55 -11.22 -29.35
N ASN A 298 -13.54 -10.33 -29.46
CA ASN A 298 -14.66 -10.41 -30.40
C ASN A 298 -15.49 -11.72 -30.31
N ALA A 299 -15.52 -12.38 -29.15
CA ALA A 299 -16.34 -13.56 -28.91
C ALA A 299 -17.80 -13.15 -28.66
N GLY A 300 -18.61 -13.08 -29.72
CA GLY A 300 -20.01 -12.63 -29.61
C GLY A 300 -20.12 -11.15 -29.21
N GLU A 301 -19.24 -10.30 -29.74
CA GLU A 301 -19.07 -8.87 -29.39
C GLU A 301 -18.50 -8.60 -27.99
N TRP A 302 -18.04 -9.64 -27.29
CA TRP A 302 -17.33 -9.50 -26.02
C TRP A 302 -15.83 -9.65 -26.20
N ASN A 303 -15.07 -8.82 -25.49
CA ASN A 303 -13.68 -9.09 -25.16
C ASN A 303 -13.61 -9.47 -23.69
N GLY A 304 -12.59 -10.19 -23.27
CA GLY A 304 -12.50 -10.56 -21.86
C GLY A 304 -11.41 -11.56 -21.55
N ALA A 305 -11.41 -12.00 -20.31
CA ALA A 305 -10.46 -12.95 -19.77
C ALA A 305 -11.15 -13.98 -18.89
N PHE A 306 -10.77 -15.25 -19.02
CA PHE A 306 -10.97 -16.26 -18.00
C PHE A 306 -9.66 -16.49 -17.28
N GLY A 307 -9.69 -16.71 -15.97
CA GLY A 307 -8.47 -17.07 -15.27
C GLY A 307 -8.67 -17.99 -14.09
N LEU A 308 -7.59 -18.69 -13.78
CA LEU A 308 -7.45 -19.59 -12.65
C LEU A 308 -6.30 -19.08 -11.79
N GLN A 309 -6.49 -19.08 -10.48
CA GLN A 309 -5.48 -18.64 -9.52
C GLN A 309 -5.36 -19.68 -8.41
N PHE A 310 -4.14 -20.04 -8.07
CA PHE A 310 -3.82 -20.98 -7.01
C PHE A 310 -2.85 -20.28 -6.05
N GLY A 311 -3.11 -20.39 -4.75
CA GLY A 311 -2.25 -19.87 -3.70
C GLY A 311 -2.02 -20.92 -2.63
N GLN A 312 -0.80 -21.00 -2.12
CA GLN A 312 -0.47 -21.72 -0.90
C GLN A 312 0.45 -20.83 -0.06
N ARG A 313 0.17 -20.72 1.23
CA ARG A 313 0.93 -19.94 2.21
C ARG A 313 1.14 -20.79 3.46
N GLU A 314 2.38 -20.97 3.88
CA GLU A 314 2.78 -21.62 5.13
C GLU A 314 3.31 -20.49 6.03
N PHE A 315 2.53 -20.11 7.04
CA PHE A 315 2.87 -19.04 7.96
C PHE A 315 3.13 -19.61 9.35
N ALA A 316 4.17 -19.10 10.02
CA ALA A 316 4.42 -19.42 11.41
C ALA A 316 5.06 -18.23 12.13
N ALA A 317 4.60 -17.99 13.36
CA ALA A 317 5.29 -17.20 14.36
C ALA A 317 5.81 -18.16 15.45
N SER A 318 7.02 -17.92 15.94
CA SER A 318 7.61 -18.68 17.04
C SER A 318 8.51 -17.79 17.89
N GLY A 319 8.40 -17.87 19.20
CA GLY A 319 9.03 -16.93 20.12
C GLY A 319 8.25 -16.86 21.42
N GLU A 320 8.71 -16.04 22.36
CA GLU A 320 7.96 -15.81 23.61
C GLU A 320 6.67 -15.00 23.37
N GLU A 321 6.65 -14.20 22.30
CA GLU A 321 5.53 -13.33 21.92
C GLU A 321 4.79 -13.83 20.66
N ALA A 322 4.97 -15.11 20.31
CA ALA A 322 4.28 -15.70 19.17
C ALA A 322 2.76 -15.81 19.44
N PHE A 323 2.02 -14.82 18.97
CA PHE A 323 0.58 -14.69 19.21
C PHE A 323 -0.30 -15.45 18.20
N ILE A 324 0.27 -16.01 17.12
CA ILE A 324 -0.48 -16.80 16.13
C ILE A 324 0.15 -18.18 15.96
N PRO A 325 -0.60 -19.28 16.08
CA PRO A 325 -0.07 -20.62 15.81
C PRO A 325 0.29 -20.77 14.32
N PRO A 326 1.24 -21.66 13.95
CA PRO A 326 1.48 -21.97 12.54
C PRO A 326 0.20 -22.36 11.79
N VAL A 327 -0.02 -21.77 10.60
CA VAL A 327 -1.21 -22.00 9.76
C VAL A 327 -0.83 -22.19 8.29
N ASP A 328 -1.28 -23.30 7.71
CA ASP A 328 -1.22 -23.53 6.27
C ASP A 328 -2.51 -23.02 5.62
N THR A 329 -2.40 -22.11 4.65
CA THR A 329 -3.52 -21.57 3.89
C THR A 329 -3.45 -22.02 2.44
N ARG A 330 -4.58 -22.46 1.87
CA ARG A 330 -4.71 -22.82 0.45
C ARG A 330 -5.88 -22.10 -0.18
N THR A 331 -5.64 -21.53 -1.36
CA THR A 331 -6.63 -20.76 -2.11
C THR A 331 -6.72 -21.25 -3.55
N ILE A 332 -7.95 -21.44 -4.03
CA ILE A 332 -8.23 -21.70 -5.46
C ILE A 332 -9.30 -20.73 -5.93
N GLY A 333 -8.95 -19.89 -6.88
CA GLY A 333 -9.82 -18.90 -7.50
C GLY A 333 -10.11 -19.21 -8.96
N LEU A 334 -11.37 -19.08 -9.37
CA LEU A 334 -11.79 -19.01 -10.76
C LEU A 334 -12.45 -17.65 -10.99
N PHE A 335 -12.02 -16.95 -12.04
CA PHE A 335 -12.61 -15.67 -12.40
C PHE A 335 -12.85 -15.54 -13.90
N TRP A 336 -13.78 -14.66 -14.22
CA TRP A 336 -14.04 -14.20 -15.58
C TRP A 336 -14.33 -12.71 -15.55
N VAL A 337 -13.81 -11.98 -16.53
CA VAL A 337 -14.23 -10.61 -16.83
C VAL A 337 -14.56 -10.49 -18.30
N GLY A 338 -15.53 -9.64 -18.61
CA GLY A 338 -15.94 -9.35 -19.97
C GLY A 338 -16.31 -7.89 -20.14
N GLU A 339 -15.98 -7.35 -21.30
CA GLU A 339 -16.42 -6.04 -21.75
C GLU A 339 -17.12 -6.12 -23.10
N ARG A 340 -18.05 -5.20 -23.34
CA ARG A 340 -18.74 -5.06 -24.62
C ARG A 340 -19.03 -3.59 -24.92
N TYR A 341 -18.75 -3.19 -26.15
CA TYR A 341 -19.06 -1.85 -26.65
C TYR A 341 -20.44 -1.80 -27.31
N LEU A 342 -21.25 -0.82 -26.93
CA LEU A 342 -22.60 -0.52 -27.41
C LEU A 342 -22.67 0.95 -27.87
N GLY A 343 -22.05 1.26 -29.01
CA GLY A 343 -21.84 2.64 -29.44
C GLY A 343 -20.87 3.36 -28.50
N ASP A 344 -21.25 4.52 -27.96
CA ASP A 344 -20.42 5.28 -26.99
C ASP A 344 -20.56 4.79 -25.53
N THR A 345 -21.21 3.64 -25.32
CA THR A 345 -21.30 3.00 -24.00
C THR A 345 -20.50 1.71 -24.00
N GLN A 346 -19.58 1.55 -23.06
CA GLN A 346 -18.93 0.27 -22.74
C GLN A 346 -19.61 -0.32 -21.52
N LEU A 347 -19.94 -1.61 -21.58
CA LEU A 347 -20.36 -2.40 -20.44
C LEU A 347 -19.18 -3.25 -19.99
N GLU A 348 -18.94 -3.32 -18.69
CA GLU A 348 -17.93 -4.17 -18.05
C GLU A 348 -18.65 -5.09 -17.05
N THR A 349 -18.22 -6.33 -16.92
CA THR A 349 -18.77 -7.25 -15.93
C THR A 349 -17.74 -8.29 -15.55
N GLY A 350 -17.86 -8.84 -14.35
CA GLY A 350 -16.99 -9.92 -13.89
C GLY A 350 -17.67 -10.82 -12.88
N PHE A 351 -17.14 -12.03 -12.76
CA PHE A 351 -17.50 -13.01 -11.74
C PHE A 351 -16.25 -13.65 -11.17
N ARG A 352 -16.28 -13.97 -9.88
CA ARG A 352 -15.22 -14.68 -9.20
C ARG A 352 -15.78 -15.64 -8.16
N VAL A 353 -15.12 -16.77 -8.00
CA VAL A 353 -15.33 -17.68 -6.88
C VAL A 353 -13.98 -18.14 -6.36
N ASP A 354 -13.79 -18.06 -5.05
CA ASP A 354 -12.63 -18.55 -4.35
C ASP A 354 -13.03 -19.61 -3.32
N SER A 355 -12.21 -20.65 -3.21
CA SER A 355 -12.22 -21.56 -2.07
C SER A 355 -10.96 -21.28 -1.25
N VAL A 356 -11.13 -20.97 0.03
CA VAL A 356 -10.03 -20.70 0.96
C VAL A 356 -10.10 -21.72 2.09
N GLY A 357 -8.98 -22.35 2.43
CA GLY A 357 -8.90 -23.27 3.56
C GLY A 357 -7.71 -22.93 4.45
N HIS A 358 -7.93 -22.94 5.76
CA HIS A 358 -6.92 -22.75 6.79
C HIS A 358 -6.76 -24.04 7.61
N ASP A 359 -5.53 -24.48 7.77
CA ASP A 359 -5.14 -25.67 8.54
C ASP A 359 -4.15 -25.24 9.63
N PRO A 360 -4.64 -24.80 10.81
CA PRO A 360 -3.78 -24.36 11.89
C PRO A 360 -3.21 -25.56 12.67
N SER A 361 -2.00 -25.40 13.18
CA SER A 361 -1.34 -26.41 14.03
C SER A 361 -2.03 -26.61 15.38
N ILE A 362 -2.80 -25.62 15.83
CA ILE A 362 -3.65 -25.63 17.03
C ILE A 362 -5.04 -25.17 16.61
N GLY A 363 -6.08 -25.91 16.99
CA GLY A 363 -7.47 -25.59 16.65
C GLY A 363 -8.07 -26.53 15.61
N GLY A 364 -9.11 -26.06 14.93
CA GLY A 364 -9.81 -26.79 13.87
C GLY A 364 -9.58 -26.15 12.50
N ASN A 365 -9.68 -26.95 11.45
CA ASN A 365 -9.53 -26.46 10.08
C ASN A 365 -10.80 -25.71 9.64
N GLU A 366 -10.62 -24.51 9.10
CA GLU A 366 -11.72 -23.69 8.57
C GLU A 366 -11.70 -23.63 7.04
N ASN A 367 -12.88 -23.61 6.43
CA ASN A 367 -13.03 -23.57 4.98
C ASN A 367 -14.12 -22.59 4.56
N PHE A 368 -13.75 -21.63 3.73
CA PHE A 368 -14.60 -20.54 3.28
C PHE A 368 -14.80 -20.57 1.77
N ARG A 369 -15.89 -19.95 1.33
CA ARG A 369 -16.19 -19.71 -0.09
C ARG A 369 -16.57 -18.26 -0.32
N ALA A 370 -15.64 -17.53 -0.94
CA ALA A 370 -15.88 -16.16 -1.34
C ALA A 370 -16.43 -16.10 -2.77
N TYR A 371 -17.42 -15.24 -2.99
CA TYR A 371 -18.00 -14.96 -4.30
C TYR A 371 -17.84 -13.48 -4.63
N GLY A 372 -17.63 -13.18 -5.91
CA GLY A 372 -17.57 -11.82 -6.42
C GLY A 372 -18.34 -11.66 -7.72
N ALA A 373 -18.99 -10.51 -7.90
CA ALA A 373 -19.68 -10.15 -9.13
C ALA A 373 -19.66 -8.64 -9.33
N SER A 374 -19.48 -8.18 -10.57
CA SER A 374 -19.51 -6.75 -10.88
C SER A 374 -20.24 -6.44 -12.18
N LEU A 375 -20.82 -5.23 -12.24
CA LEU A 375 -21.42 -4.64 -13.43
C LEU A 375 -21.07 -3.15 -13.50
N GLY A 376 -20.36 -2.78 -14.55
CA GLY A 376 -19.93 -1.43 -14.87
C GLY A 376 -20.52 -0.92 -16.16
N MET A 377 -20.75 0.39 -16.21
CA MET A 377 -21.10 1.14 -17.41
C MET A 377 -20.18 2.34 -17.53
N ILE A 378 -19.48 2.47 -18.65
CA ILE A 378 -18.72 3.65 -19.02
C ILE A 378 -19.43 4.30 -20.20
N ARG A 379 -19.87 5.55 -20.04
CA ARG A 379 -20.51 6.33 -21.10
C ARG A 379 -19.62 7.50 -21.46
N GLN A 380 -19.14 7.51 -22.69
CA GLN A 380 -18.49 8.68 -23.26
C GLN A 380 -19.57 9.64 -23.80
N PHE A 381 -19.44 10.92 -23.46
CA PHE A 381 -20.29 11.98 -24.00
C PHE A 381 -19.49 12.86 -24.96
N ALA A 382 -20.20 13.56 -25.85
CA ALA A 382 -19.57 14.63 -26.63
C ALA A 382 -18.99 15.70 -25.69
N ASN A 383 -17.91 16.35 -26.11
CA ASN A 383 -17.22 17.45 -25.40
C ASN A 383 -16.30 17.03 -24.24
N GLY A 384 -15.75 15.82 -24.22
CA GLY A 384 -14.68 15.43 -23.28
C GLY A 384 -15.15 14.89 -21.93
N TRP A 385 -16.46 14.73 -21.71
CA TRP A 385 -17.02 14.14 -20.49
C TRP A 385 -17.16 12.62 -20.59
N GLN A 386 -16.87 11.92 -19.50
CA GLN A 386 -17.09 10.48 -19.35
C GLN A 386 -17.74 10.21 -17.99
N LEU A 387 -18.78 9.38 -17.97
CA LEU A 387 -19.38 8.87 -16.72
C LEU A 387 -19.12 7.38 -16.62
N ARG A 388 -18.53 6.95 -15.50
CA ARG A 388 -18.43 5.56 -15.08
C ARG A 388 -19.37 5.33 -13.90
N VAL A 389 -20.26 4.35 -14.02
CA VAL A 389 -21.10 3.88 -12.90
C VAL A 389 -20.82 2.41 -12.71
N LEU A 390 -20.67 2.00 -11.46
CA LEU A 390 -20.16 0.68 -11.12
C LEU A 390 -20.85 0.17 -9.87
N GLY A 391 -21.34 -1.06 -9.94
CA GLY A 391 -21.85 -1.77 -8.78
C GLY A 391 -21.23 -3.16 -8.71
N ASP A 392 -20.85 -3.56 -7.51
CA ASP A 392 -20.21 -4.84 -7.28
C ASP A 392 -20.52 -5.42 -5.91
N TYR A 393 -20.47 -6.75 -5.87
CA TYR A 393 -20.59 -7.56 -4.70
C TYR A 393 -19.28 -8.35 -4.55
N ALA A 394 -18.73 -8.40 -3.35
CA ALA A 394 -17.55 -9.20 -3.04
C ALA A 394 -17.68 -9.81 -1.65
N ALA A 395 -17.18 -11.02 -1.49
CA ALA A 395 -17.00 -11.67 -0.19
C ALA A 395 -15.51 -11.94 0.05
N ARG A 396 -15.09 -11.89 1.32
CA ARG A 396 -13.72 -12.13 1.79
C ARG A 396 -13.78 -13.14 2.94
N ALA A 397 -12.98 -14.20 2.83
CA ALA A 397 -12.76 -15.11 3.94
C ALA A 397 -11.92 -14.41 5.03
N PRO A 398 -12.18 -14.65 6.32
CA PRO A 398 -11.29 -14.20 7.39
C PRO A 398 -9.85 -14.68 7.14
N VAL A 399 -8.85 -13.86 7.48
CA VAL A 399 -7.44 -14.29 7.43
C VAL A 399 -7.06 -15.05 8.70
N ALA A 400 -5.93 -15.77 8.68
CA ALA A 400 -5.49 -16.60 9.79
C ALA A 400 -5.31 -15.79 11.09
N GLU A 401 -4.79 -14.57 10.95
CA GLU A 401 -4.61 -13.60 12.02
C GLU A 401 -5.95 -13.23 12.70
N GLU A 402 -7.02 -13.05 11.91
CA GLU A 402 -8.35 -12.72 12.44
C GLU A 402 -8.99 -13.91 13.19
N LEU A 403 -8.65 -15.15 12.81
CA LEU A 403 -9.23 -16.38 13.35
C LEU A 403 -8.50 -16.90 14.59
N TYR A 404 -7.16 -16.78 14.62
CA TYR A 404 -6.31 -17.58 15.51
C TYR A 404 -5.31 -16.80 16.37
N SER A 405 -5.27 -15.46 16.30
CA SER A 405 -4.46 -14.67 17.25
C SER A 405 -4.89 -14.96 18.70
N ASP A 406 -3.94 -15.09 19.62
CA ASP A 406 -4.18 -15.27 21.05
C ASP A 406 -2.89 -14.95 21.83
N GLY A 407 -2.56 -13.66 21.94
CA GLY A 407 -1.33 -13.26 22.64
C GLY A 407 -1.00 -11.78 22.54
N PRO A 408 0.08 -11.36 23.24
CA PRO A 408 0.61 -10.01 23.15
C PRO A 408 1.20 -9.75 21.76
N HIS A 409 0.99 -8.54 21.26
CA HIS A 409 1.58 -8.03 20.04
C HIS A 409 2.15 -6.63 20.34
N LEU A 410 3.42 -6.61 20.74
CA LEU A 410 4.02 -5.43 21.37
C LEU A 410 4.16 -4.25 20.41
N ALA A 411 4.41 -4.52 19.13
CA ALA A 411 4.47 -3.50 18.10
C ALA A 411 3.16 -2.70 18.01
N THR A 412 2.01 -3.36 18.15
CA THR A 412 0.69 -2.68 18.14
C THR A 412 0.21 -2.25 19.52
N GLN A 413 1.02 -2.47 20.56
CA GLN A 413 0.68 -2.25 21.97
C GLN A 413 -0.68 -2.87 22.36
N SER A 414 -0.90 -4.13 21.99
CA SER A 414 -2.18 -4.76 22.28
C SER A 414 -2.06 -6.25 22.56
N PHE A 415 -3.01 -6.78 23.32
CA PHE A 415 -3.26 -8.21 23.42
C PHE A 415 -4.36 -8.57 22.42
N GLU A 416 -4.02 -9.31 21.38
CA GLU A 416 -4.92 -9.60 20.27
C GLU A 416 -5.57 -10.98 20.42
N VAL A 417 -6.91 -11.01 20.32
CA VAL A 417 -7.71 -12.23 20.41
C VAL A 417 -8.52 -12.43 19.14
N GLY A 418 -8.18 -13.47 18.41
CA GLY A 418 -8.86 -13.99 17.23
C GLY A 418 -10.22 -14.58 17.57
N ASN A 419 -11.02 -14.80 16.53
CA ASN A 419 -12.35 -15.38 16.66
C ASN A 419 -12.55 -16.48 15.61
N PRO A 420 -12.53 -17.77 16.00
CA PRO A 420 -12.72 -18.86 15.06
C PRO A 420 -14.17 -19.00 14.55
N ASP A 421 -15.13 -18.29 15.15
CA ASP A 421 -16.53 -18.28 14.75
C ASP A 421 -16.85 -17.18 13.71
N LEU A 422 -15.84 -16.52 13.13
CA LEU A 422 -16.04 -15.50 12.08
C LEU A 422 -16.55 -16.12 10.78
N ASP A 423 -17.55 -15.48 10.17
CA ASP A 423 -18.07 -15.81 8.85
C ASP A 423 -17.38 -14.99 7.74
N GLU A 424 -17.67 -15.25 6.46
CA GLU A 424 -17.16 -14.41 5.38
C GLU A 424 -17.72 -12.98 5.44
N GLU A 425 -16.84 -11.98 5.44
CA GLU A 425 -17.22 -10.58 5.27
C GLU A 425 -17.75 -10.36 3.85
N THR A 426 -18.87 -9.64 3.70
CA THR A 426 -19.40 -9.31 2.36
C THR A 426 -19.60 -7.81 2.19
N ALA A 427 -19.42 -7.33 0.95
CA ALA A 427 -19.52 -5.94 0.58
C ALA A 427 -20.37 -5.77 -0.67
N LEU A 428 -21.32 -4.83 -0.63
CA LEU A 428 -22.01 -4.30 -1.80
C LEU A 428 -21.57 -2.85 -2.01
N ASN A 429 -20.81 -2.60 -3.08
CA ASN A 429 -20.35 -1.27 -3.46
C ASN A 429 -21.18 -0.69 -4.61
N LEU A 430 -21.42 0.62 -4.55
CA LEU A 430 -21.90 1.43 -5.66
C LEU A 430 -21.03 2.67 -5.77
N SER A 431 -20.45 2.90 -6.94
CA SER A 431 -19.63 4.09 -7.22
C SER A 431 -20.00 4.74 -8.55
N ALA A 432 -19.81 6.06 -8.60
CA ALA A 432 -19.94 6.86 -9.79
C ALA A 432 -18.73 7.78 -9.92
N THR A 433 -18.03 7.68 -11.04
CA THR A 433 -16.91 8.57 -11.41
C THR A 433 -17.31 9.39 -12.61
N LEU A 434 -17.17 10.71 -12.53
CA LEU A 434 -17.32 11.60 -13.66
C LEU A 434 -15.94 12.16 -13.96
N ASP A 435 -15.51 12.00 -15.21
CA ASP A 435 -14.27 12.52 -15.74
C ASP A 435 -14.57 13.60 -16.78
N TYR A 436 -13.69 14.58 -16.86
CA TYR A 436 -13.66 15.59 -17.91
C TYR A 436 -12.20 15.87 -18.28
N SER A 437 -11.89 15.84 -19.58
CA SER A 437 -10.57 16.23 -20.06
C SER A 437 -10.68 17.01 -21.36
N ASP A 438 -9.95 18.12 -21.43
CA ASP A 438 -9.68 18.90 -22.64
C ASP A 438 -8.24 19.42 -22.66
N ASP A 439 -7.91 20.32 -23.59
CA ASP A 439 -6.54 20.87 -23.72
C ASP A 439 -6.06 21.69 -22.50
N LEU A 440 -6.98 22.16 -21.65
CA LEU A 440 -6.69 23.06 -20.54
C LEU A 440 -6.94 22.43 -19.18
N VAL A 441 -7.93 21.56 -19.03
CA VAL A 441 -8.41 21.07 -17.74
C VAL A 441 -8.57 19.56 -17.78
N ASP A 442 -8.00 18.90 -16.78
CA ASP A 442 -8.30 17.53 -16.39
C ASP A 442 -9.08 17.57 -15.08
N TRP A 443 -10.16 16.82 -14.97
CA TRP A 443 -11.00 16.75 -13.79
C TRP A 443 -11.55 15.33 -13.62
N THR A 444 -11.51 14.84 -12.40
CA THR A 444 -12.11 13.57 -11.99
C THR A 444 -12.78 13.77 -10.65
N ALA A 445 -14.00 13.25 -10.49
CA ALA A 445 -14.64 13.12 -9.19
C ALA A 445 -15.35 11.79 -9.06
N THR A 446 -15.10 11.09 -7.97
CA THR A 446 -15.70 9.81 -7.62
C THR A 446 -16.50 9.97 -6.34
N ALA A 447 -17.73 9.50 -6.34
CA ALA A 447 -18.51 9.29 -5.13
C ALA A 447 -18.82 7.79 -4.99
N TYR A 448 -18.71 7.26 -3.79
CA TYR A 448 -18.92 5.84 -3.53
C TYR A 448 -19.69 5.62 -2.23
N PHE A 449 -20.40 4.50 -2.20
CA PHE A 449 -21.10 3.97 -1.04
C PHE A 449 -20.85 2.46 -0.98
N THR A 450 -20.47 1.96 0.19
CA THR A 450 -20.29 0.52 0.43
C THR A 450 -21.09 0.11 1.65
N GLN A 451 -21.91 -0.92 1.51
CA GLN A 451 -22.52 -1.63 2.64
C GLN A 451 -21.74 -2.92 2.87
N PHE A 452 -21.15 -3.05 4.05
CA PHE A 452 -20.60 -4.30 4.53
C PHE A 452 -21.62 -5.02 5.40
N VAL A 453 -21.61 -6.35 5.30
CA VAL A 453 -22.24 -7.27 6.23
C VAL A 453 -21.13 -8.12 6.83
N ASP A 454 -21.16 -8.27 8.15
CA ASP A 454 -20.15 -8.99 8.92
C ASP A 454 -18.72 -8.44 8.71
N PHE A 455 -18.56 -7.10 8.80
CA PHE A 455 -17.27 -6.43 8.70
C PHE A 455 -16.36 -6.82 9.86
N ILE A 456 -15.18 -7.38 9.57
CA ILE A 456 -14.26 -7.89 10.59
C ILE A 456 -13.35 -6.77 11.13
N TYR A 457 -13.41 -6.46 12.42
CA TYR A 457 -12.52 -5.44 13.00
C TYR A 457 -12.10 -5.79 14.42
N GLN A 458 -10.99 -5.21 14.85
CA GLN A 458 -10.54 -5.26 16.23
C GLN A 458 -11.34 -4.26 17.06
N ARG A 459 -12.05 -4.75 18.08
CA ARG A 459 -12.79 -3.93 19.04
C ARG A 459 -12.07 -3.97 20.38
N ALA A 460 -11.77 -2.80 20.93
CA ALA A 460 -11.24 -2.69 22.27
C ALA A 460 -12.28 -3.11 23.31
N THR A 461 -11.89 -3.97 24.25
CA THR A 461 -12.80 -4.52 25.27
C THR A 461 -12.81 -3.71 26.57
N GLY A 462 -11.80 -2.86 26.77
CA GLY A 462 -11.51 -2.18 28.03
C GLY A 462 -10.87 -3.07 29.09
N ALA A 463 -10.61 -4.35 28.79
CA ALA A 463 -9.79 -5.22 29.63
C ALA A 463 -8.30 -4.99 29.33
N ILE A 464 -7.48 -5.30 30.34
CA ILE A 464 -6.02 -5.31 30.26
C ILE A 464 -5.56 -6.73 30.57
N GLU A 465 -4.68 -7.29 29.74
CA GLU A 465 -3.98 -8.56 29.93
C GLU A 465 -2.50 -8.33 29.59
N ASP A 466 -1.58 -8.83 30.40
CA ASP A 466 -0.13 -8.56 30.26
C ASP A 466 0.19 -7.07 30.10
N ASP A 467 -0.50 -6.21 30.85
CA ASP A 467 -0.39 -4.73 30.80
C ASP A 467 -0.74 -4.10 29.44
N LEU A 468 -1.35 -4.86 28.54
CA LEU A 468 -1.79 -4.41 27.21
C LEU A 468 -3.33 -4.36 27.11
N PRO A 469 -3.90 -3.39 26.37
CA PRO A 469 -5.32 -3.37 26.06
C PRO A 469 -5.72 -4.58 25.21
N VAL A 470 -6.78 -5.28 25.65
CA VAL A 470 -7.30 -6.46 24.95
C VAL A 470 -8.20 -6.03 23.79
N LEU A 471 -7.77 -6.35 22.57
CA LEU A 471 -8.51 -6.18 21.32
C LEU A 471 -9.03 -7.53 20.83
N VAL A 472 -10.34 -7.62 20.57
CA VAL A 472 -10.97 -8.84 20.05
C VAL A 472 -11.41 -8.65 18.60
N TYR A 473 -11.16 -9.64 17.74
CA TYR A 473 -11.72 -9.68 16.40
C TYR A 473 -13.23 -9.97 16.47
N THR A 474 -14.03 -9.09 15.89
CA THR A 474 -15.50 -9.19 15.90
C THR A 474 -16.10 -8.77 14.55
N GLN A 475 -17.39 -8.99 14.37
CA GLN A 475 -18.13 -8.70 13.15
C GLN A 475 -19.37 -7.84 13.42
N ASP A 476 -19.54 -6.78 12.64
CA ASP A 476 -20.74 -5.94 12.62
C ASP A 476 -21.01 -5.44 11.20
N ASP A 477 -22.25 -5.02 10.92
CA ASP A 477 -22.59 -4.37 9.65
C ASP A 477 -22.03 -2.94 9.63
N VAL A 478 -21.37 -2.55 8.54
CA VAL A 478 -20.72 -1.23 8.43
C VAL A 478 -21.10 -0.54 7.13
N ARG A 479 -21.34 0.78 7.19
CA ARG A 479 -21.62 1.62 6.02
C ARG A 479 -20.48 2.59 5.79
N PHE A 480 -19.96 2.61 4.56
CA PHE A 480 -18.99 3.58 4.10
C PHE A 480 -19.62 4.53 3.08
N PHE A 481 -19.31 5.81 3.18
CA PHE A 481 -19.59 6.80 2.15
C PHE A 481 -18.38 7.70 1.97
N GLY A 482 -18.03 8.02 0.73
CA GLY A 482 -16.92 8.93 0.47
C GLY A 482 -16.93 9.60 -0.88
N ILE A 483 -16.08 10.61 -0.99
CA ILE A 483 -15.89 11.42 -2.19
C ILE A 483 -14.40 11.68 -2.36
N ASP A 484 -13.88 11.40 -3.55
CA ASP A 484 -12.56 11.83 -3.99
C ASP A 484 -12.70 12.71 -5.22
N ALA A 485 -12.02 13.84 -5.27
CA ALA A 485 -12.06 14.75 -6.40
C ALA A 485 -10.71 15.38 -6.67
N GLU A 486 -10.40 15.58 -7.94
CA GLU A 486 -9.20 16.28 -8.41
C GLU A 486 -9.54 17.13 -9.64
N VAL A 487 -8.97 18.33 -9.67
CA VAL A 487 -8.93 19.17 -10.87
C VAL A 487 -7.49 19.65 -11.09
N ILE A 488 -7.00 19.55 -12.32
CA ILE A 488 -5.72 20.09 -12.75
C ILE A 488 -5.95 20.96 -13.98
N GLY A 489 -5.85 22.28 -13.81
CA GLY A 489 -6.12 23.25 -14.88
C GLY A 489 -4.90 24.07 -15.25
N THR A 490 -4.63 24.23 -16.54
CA THR A 490 -3.67 25.21 -17.08
C THR A 490 -4.26 26.61 -16.94
N VAL A 491 -3.71 27.40 -16.02
CA VAL A 491 -4.19 28.77 -15.74
C VAL A 491 -3.47 29.82 -16.57
N LYS A 492 -2.26 29.52 -17.06
CA LYS A 492 -1.48 30.42 -17.89
C LYS A 492 -0.48 29.64 -18.75
N GLN A 493 -0.32 30.08 -19.99
CA GLN A 493 0.73 29.62 -20.89
C GLN A 493 1.52 30.84 -21.39
N TRP A 494 2.82 30.68 -21.58
CA TRP A 494 3.72 31.70 -22.13
C TRP A 494 4.76 31.05 -23.05
N ASP A 495 5.58 31.87 -23.70
CA ASP A 495 6.63 31.37 -24.59
C ASP A 495 7.65 30.52 -23.79
N GLY A 496 7.67 29.23 -24.07
CA GLY A 496 8.49 28.27 -23.35
C GLY A 496 8.05 27.99 -21.92
N GLY A 497 6.75 28.00 -21.60
CA GLY A 497 6.29 27.45 -20.32
C GLY A 497 4.79 27.52 -20.05
N ARG A 498 4.37 26.90 -18.94
CA ARG A 498 2.98 26.91 -18.45
C ARG A 498 2.89 26.86 -16.93
N ALA A 499 1.79 27.37 -16.40
CA ALA A 499 1.38 27.25 -15.01
C ALA A 499 0.09 26.45 -14.95
N ARG A 500 0.08 25.40 -14.12
CA ARG A 500 -1.10 24.60 -13.80
C ARG A 500 -1.44 24.74 -12.33
N VAL A 501 -2.71 24.77 -11.99
CA VAL A 501 -3.20 24.71 -10.61
C VAL A 501 -3.89 23.37 -10.41
N ARG A 502 -3.61 22.75 -9.28
CA ARG A 502 -4.27 21.53 -8.80
C ARG A 502 -5.15 21.87 -7.61
N ALA A 503 -6.34 21.31 -7.54
CA ALA A 503 -7.09 21.21 -6.31
C ALA A 503 -7.59 19.77 -6.15
N ALA A 504 -7.43 19.21 -4.97
CA ALA A 504 -7.84 17.85 -4.65
C ALA A 504 -8.57 17.83 -3.31
N PHE A 505 -9.53 16.93 -3.18
CA PHE A 505 -10.29 16.73 -1.96
C PHE A 505 -10.61 15.25 -1.80
N ASP A 506 -10.47 14.73 -0.59
CA ASP A 506 -10.91 13.39 -0.25
C ASP A 506 -11.55 13.36 1.15
N THR A 507 -12.55 12.49 1.31
CA THR A 507 -13.20 12.23 2.58
C THR A 507 -13.89 10.87 2.56
N VAL A 508 -13.88 10.19 3.70
CA VAL A 508 -14.65 8.98 3.95
C VAL A 508 -15.27 9.05 5.34
N ASP A 509 -16.51 8.59 5.44
CA ASP A 509 -17.21 8.35 6.70
C ASP A 509 -17.56 6.85 6.75
N ALA A 510 -17.30 6.21 7.88
CA ALA A 510 -17.61 4.80 8.09
C ALA A 510 -18.31 4.60 9.44
N ARG A 511 -19.48 3.94 9.41
CA ARG A 511 -20.36 3.79 10.56
C ARG A 511 -20.79 2.34 10.79
N ILE A 512 -20.58 1.84 12.00
CA ILE A 512 -21.03 0.53 12.50
C ILE A 512 -22.53 0.61 12.83
N ASP A 513 -23.32 -0.40 12.46
CA ASP A 513 -24.75 -0.47 12.78
C ASP A 513 -24.98 -0.98 14.22
N THR A 514 -24.77 -0.09 15.20
CA THR A 514 -24.89 -0.41 16.64
C THR A 514 -25.64 0.67 17.42
N ASP A 515 -26.14 0.33 18.61
CA ASP A 515 -26.86 1.25 19.51
C ASP A 515 -25.91 2.19 20.31
N GLY A 516 -24.59 1.98 20.22
CA GLY A 516 -23.54 2.68 20.98
C GLY A 516 -22.71 3.67 20.15
N ASN A 517 -21.40 3.73 20.40
CA ASN A 517 -20.46 4.44 19.51
C ASN A 517 -20.46 3.72 18.15
N ASP A 518 -20.83 4.43 17.09
CA ASP A 518 -20.95 3.90 15.74
C ASP A 518 -19.72 4.20 14.86
N ASN A 519 -18.66 4.81 15.40
CA ASN A 519 -17.45 5.09 14.64
C ASN A 519 -16.61 3.82 14.47
N LEU A 520 -16.19 3.55 13.24
CA LEU A 520 -15.20 2.51 12.97
C LEU A 520 -13.78 3.04 13.32
N PRO A 521 -12.90 2.23 13.96
CA PRO A 521 -11.54 2.65 14.27
C PRO A 521 -10.72 3.03 13.03
N ARG A 522 -9.77 3.96 13.20
CA ARG A 522 -8.70 4.25 12.24
C ARG A 522 -9.19 4.68 10.85
N ILE A 523 -10.31 5.41 10.79
CA ILE A 523 -10.81 6.02 9.55
C ILE A 523 -10.05 7.32 9.24
N PRO A 524 -9.51 7.50 8.03
CA PRO A 524 -8.72 8.69 7.71
C PRO A 524 -9.57 9.97 7.76
N ALA A 525 -8.96 11.05 8.24
CA ALA A 525 -9.56 12.37 8.22
C ALA A 525 -9.69 12.93 6.79
N SER A 526 -10.63 13.85 6.58
CA SER A 526 -10.77 14.56 5.30
C SER A 526 -9.53 15.37 4.96
N ARG A 527 -9.22 15.48 3.67
CA ARG A 527 -8.05 16.23 3.20
C ARG A 527 -8.39 17.15 2.06
N LEU A 528 -7.80 18.35 2.07
CA LEU A 528 -7.82 19.32 0.99
C LEU A 528 -6.38 19.57 0.51
N GLY A 529 -6.12 19.36 -0.78
CA GLY A 529 -4.85 19.66 -1.43
C GLY A 529 -4.96 20.80 -2.43
N LEU A 530 -4.02 21.75 -2.41
CA LEU A 530 -3.89 22.83 -3.38
C LEU A 530 -2.48 22.82 -3.95
N GLY A 531 -2.35 22.79 -5.27
CA GLY A 531 -1.06 22.69 -5.95
C GLY A 531 -0.85 23.77 -7.01
N LEU A 532 0.40 24.19 -7.20
CA LEU A 532 0.85 25.03 -8.30
C LEU A 532 2.04 24.35 -8.99
N VAL A 533 1.90 24.06 -10.28
CA VAL A 533 2.95 23.48 -11.11
C VAL A 533 3.40 24.51 -12.14
N LEU A 534 4.66 24.90 -12.10
CA LEU A 534 5.31 25.78 -13.08
C LEU A 534 6.29 24.97 -13.91
N GLN A 535 6.10 25.01 -15.23
CA GLN A 535 6.91 24.23 -16.16
C GLN A 535 7.56 25.14 -17.20
N TRP A 536 8.87 24.97 -17.36
CA TRP A 536 9.70 25.47 -18.45
C TRP A 536 10.40 24.28 -19.11
N PRO A 537 10.98 24.41 -20.33
CA PRO A 537 11.56 23.30 -21.09
C PRO A 537 12.51 22.37 -20.34
N ARG A 538 13.19 22.89 -19.32
CA ARG A 538 14.17 22.13 -18.53
C ARG A 538 13.97 22.28 -17.03
N VAL A 539 12.98 23.04 -16.58
CA VAL A 539 12.79 23.34 -15.16
C VAL A 539 11.34 23.09 -14.81
N GLU A 540 11.14 22.34 -13.73
CA GLU A 540 9.83 22.13 -13.14
C GLU A 540 9.87 22.59 -11.69
N THR A 541 8.84 23.32 -11.28
CA THR A 541 8.62 23.70 -9.89
C THR A 541 7.21 23.30 -9.51
N ARG A 542 7.05 22.62 -8.38
CA ARG A 542 5.75 22.25 -7.83
C ARG A 542 5.68 22.71 -6.38
N ILE A 543 4.57 23.34 -6.01
CA ILE A 543 4.27 23.76 -4.64
C ILE A 543 2.93 23.11 -4.31
N ASP A 544 2.87 22.28 -3.28
CA ASP A 544 1.63 21.69 -2.80
C ASP A 544 1.41 22.08 -1.35
N TYR A 545 0.17 22.38 -1.01
CA TYR A 545 -0.29 22.59 0.35
C TYR A 545 -1.45 21.63 0.62
N TYR A 546 -1.30 20.82 1.66
CA TYR A 546 -2.36 19.94 2.14
C TYR A 546 -2.82 20.42 3.52
N TYR A 547 -4.12 20.43 3.72
CA TYR A 547 -4.76 20.56 5.03
C TYR A 547 -5.49 19.25 5.32
N VAL A 548 -5.17 18.64 6.46
CA VAL A 548 -5.87 17.45 6.97
C VAL A 548 -6.72 17.88 8.16
N SER A 549 -8.01 17.57 8.12
CA SER A 549 -8.96 17.96 9.17
C SER A 549 -8.70 17.20 10.47
N PRO A 550 -9.16 17.70 11.63
CA PRO A 550 -9.08 16.93 12.86
C PRO A 550 -10.08 15.77 12.84
N VAL A 551 -9.79 14.71 13.61
CA VAL A 551 -10.76 13.70 14.04
C VAL A 551 -11.12 13.99 15.48
N GLY A 552 -12.34 14.51 15.71
CA GLY A 552 -12.79 14.88 17.05
C GLY A 552 -13.19 13.66 17.89
N ALA A 553 -13.29 13.85 19.20
CA ALA A 553 -13.68 12.77 20.12
C ALA A 553 -15.08 12.17 19.84
N GLY A 554 -15.95 12.89 19.12
CA GLY A 554 -17.26 12.36 18.68
C GLY A 554 -17.20 11.53 17.40
N ASP A 555 -16.08 11.60 16.67
CA ASP A 555 -15.85 10.92 15.40
C ASP A 555 -14.77 9.81 15.52
N ALA A 556 -14.13 9.69 16.69
CA ALA A 556 -13.22 8.60 17.02
C ALA A 556 -13.97 7.36 17.52
N ALA A 557 -13.42 6.18 17.25
CA ALA A 557 -13.96 4.93 17.77
C ALA A 557 -13.88 4.86 19.29
N GLU A 558 -14.60 3.92 19.88
CA GLU A 558 -14.57 3.70 21.32
C GLU A 558 -13.13 3.35 21.76
N LEU A 559 -12.64 4.06 22.79
CA LEU A 559 -11.26 3.95 23.31
C LEU A 559 -10.15 4.42 22.36
N GLU A 560 -10.49 5.11 21.26
CA GLU A 560 -9.53 5.80 20.40
C GLU A 560 -9.43 7.30 20.77
N LEU A 561 -8.20 7.82 20.85
CA LEU A 561 -7.97 9.23 21.14
C LEU A 561 -8.23 10.13 19.90
N PRO A 562 -8.73 11.36 20.09
CA PRO A 562 -8.89 12.31 18.99
C PRO A 562 -7.55 12.65 18.34
N THR A 563 -7.57 13.12 17.10
CA THR A 563 -6.36 13.49 16.35
C THR A 563 -6.51 14.92 15.81
N ASP A 564 -5.50 15.75 16.07
CA ASP A 564 -5.50 17.15 15.66
C ASP A 564 -5.33 17.30 14.13
N SER A 565 -5.74 18.46 13.62
CA SER A 565 -5.47 18.83 12.23
C SER A 565 -4.02 19.22 12.02
N TYR A 566 -3.55 19.12 10.78
CA TYR A 566 -2.23 19.60 10.42
C TYR A 566 -2.18 20.17 9.00
N ASN A 567 -1.08 20.87 8.74
CA ASN A 567 -0.74 21.50 7.47
C ASN A 567 0.55 20.90 6.94
N ASP A 568 0.56 20.54 5.66
CA ASP A 568 1.73 20.03 4.98
C ASP A 568 2.04 20.87 3.75
N LEU A 569 3.09 21.69 3.85
CA LEU A 569 3.62 22.45 2.72
C LEU A 569 4.79 21.69 2.08
N ARG A 570 4.66 21.37 0.79
CA ARG A 570 5.68 20.71 -0.02
C ARG A 570 6.19 21.61 -1.14
N LEU A 571 7.47 21.46 -1.47
CA LEU A 571 8.11 22.13 -2.60
C LEU A 571 8.94 21.13 -3.39
N TYR A 572 8.88 21.20 -4.71
CA TYR A 572 9.80 20.51 -5.60
C TYR A 572 10.39 21.52 -6.59
N LEU A 573 11.70 21.44 -6.79
CA LEU A 573 12.42 22.17 -7.83
C LEU A 573 13.36 21.21 -8.55
N GLY A 574 13.09 20.94 -9.82
CA GLY A 574 13.87 20.03 -10.65
C GLY A 574 14.34 20.68 -11.94
N THR A 575 15.50 20.25 -12.44
CA THR A 575 15.97 20.57 -13.78
C THR A 575 16.48 19.34 -14.54
N THR A 576 16.19 19.27 -15.84
CA THR A 576 16.66 18.21 -16.73
C THR A 576 17.71 18.76 -17.68
N LEU A 577 18.91 18.17 -17.63
CA LEU A 577 20.07 18.51 -18.43
C LEU A 577 20.29 17.42 -19.50
N PRO A 578 20.18 17.74 -20.80
CA PRO A 578 20.49 16.78 -21.86
C PRO A 578 22.00 16.53 -21.93
N LEU A 579 22.40 15.27 -21.97
CA LEU A 579 23.79 14.79 -22.08
C LEU A 579 23.93 13.86 -23.30
N GLY A 580 23.74 14.41 -24.50
CA GLY A 580 23.68 13.60 -25.73
C GLY A 580 22.32 12.91 -25.85
N GLU A 581 22.33 11.58 -25.93
CA GLU A 581 21.10 10.75 -25.87
C GLU A 581 20.63 10.50 -24.44
N ASN A 582 21.45 10.87 -23.44
CA ASN A 582 21.20 10.65 -22.03
C ASN A 582 20.57 11.89 -21.38
N GLU A 583 19.94 11.71 -20.22
CA GLU A 583 19.34 12.79 -19.43
C GLU A 583 19.84 12.75 -17.98
N LEU A 584 20.32 13.88 -17.47
CA LEU A 584 20.60 14.08 -16.05
C LEU A 584 19.56 15.00 -15.44
N LYS A 585 18.77 14.49 -14.50
CA LYS A 585 17.87 15.27 -13.67
C LYS A 585 18.56 15.64 -12.37
N LEU A 586 18.51 16.90 -11.98
CA LEU A 586 18.92 17.40 -10.66
C LEU A 586 17.68 17.96 -9.97
N PHE A 587 17.49 17.70 -8.69
CA PHE A 587 16.33 18.22 -7.97
C PHE A 587 16.60 18.46 -6.50
N VAL A 588 15.78 19.34 -5.92
CA VAL A 588 15.62 19.54 -4.49
C VAL A 588 14.12 19.46 -4.20
N GLN A 589 13.76 18.75 -3.13
CA GLN A 589 12.41 18.66 -2.63
C GLN A 589 12.36 18.99 -1.14
N GLY A 590 11.25 19.56 -0.70
CA GLY A 590 10.94 19.81 0.71
C GLY A 590 9.58 19.22 1.05
N ARG A 591 9.48 18.55 2.19
CA ARG A 591 8.24 18.00 2.79
C ARG A 591 8.05 18.59 4.18
N ASN A 592 6.80 18.76 4.60
CA ASN A 592 6.45 19.38 5.88
C ASN A 592 7.24 20.69 6.12
N LEU A 593 7.29 21.60 5.13
CA LEU A 593 8.06 22.85 5.23
C LEU A 593 7.50 23.81 6.30
N THR A 594 6.30 23.54 6.77
CA THR A 594 5.66 24.19 7.93
C THR A 594 6.25 23.73 9.26
N ASP A 595 6.94 22.59 9.28
CA ASP A 595 7.43 21.93 10.51
C ASP A 595 6.28 21.65 11.49
N ASP A 596 5.12 21.26 10.94
CA ASP A 596 3.90 20.98 11.71
C ASP A 596 3.99 19.57 12.32
N GLU A 597 3.38 19.35 13.48
CA GLU A 597 3.26 18.00 14.04
C GLU A 597 2.16 17.26 13.26
N GLN A 598 2.53 16.19 12.55
CA GLN A 598 1.61 15.47 11.67
C GLN A 598 1.37 14.06 12.20
N ARG A 599 0.11 13.68 12.40
CA ARG A 599 -0.28 12.33 12.83
C ARG A 599 -1.32 11.76 11.89
N ASN A 600 -1.09 10.54 11.42
CA ASN A 600 -2.09 9.81 10.64
C ASN A 600 -3.05 9.10 11.58
N HIS A 601 -4.33 9.47 11.58
CA HIS A 601 -5.35 8.77 12.37
C HIS A 601 -5.46 7.27 12.03
N THR A 602 -5.04 6.89 10.81
CA THR A 602 -4.95 5.50 10.34
C THR A 602 -3.79 4.68 10.92
N SER A 603 -2.88 5.29 11.67
CA SER A 603 -1.72 4.60 12.27
C SER A 603 -2.10 3.95 13.61
N PHE A 604 -1.57 2.74 13.85
CA PHE A 604 -1.73 2.04 15.14
C PHE A 604 -1.00 2.75 16.28
N ILE A 605 0.14 3.37 15.98
CA ILE A 605 1.00 4.07 16.94
C ILE A 605 0.85 5.59 16.82
N LYS A 606 -0.30 6.08 16.32
CA LYS A 606 -0.52 7.50 16.05
C LYS A 606 -0.30 8.39 17.26
N ASP A 607 -0.53 7.86 18.46
CA ASP A 607 -0.45 8.61 19.71
C ASP A 607 0.96 8.64 20.31
N THR A 608 1.85 7.71 19.96
CA THR A 608 3.23 7.67 20.45
C THR A 608 4.26 8.07 19.38
N VAL A 609 3.89 8.03 18.10
CA VAL A 609 4.80 8.27 16.98
C VAL A 609 4.18 9.21 15.93
N PRO A 610 4.60 10.49 15.87
CA PRO A 610 4.21 11.41 14.81
C PRO A 610 5.06 11.17 13.56
N LEU A 611 4.60 11.66 12.41
CA LEU A 611 5.36 11.65 11.16
C LEU A 611 6.59 12.56 11.24
N PRO A 612 7.59 12.38 10.35
CA PRO A 612 8.76 13.25 10.32
C PRO A 612 8.45 14.74 10.22
N GLY A 613 9.26 15.55 10.91
CA GLY A 613 9.27 17.00 10.80
C GLY A 613 9.74 17.49 9.42
N ARG A 614 10.12 18.77 9.33
CA ARG A 614 10.61 19.36 8.08
C ARG A 614 11.75 18.51 7.50
N THR A 615 11.60 18.14 6.24
CA THR A 615 12.60 17.35 5.50
C THR A 615 12.94 18.03 4.18
N ILE A 616 14.22 18.28 3.93
CA ILE A 616 14.78 18.78 2.68
C ILE A 616 15.67 17.68 2.08
N GLU A 617 15.32 17.25 0.87
CA GLU A 617 16.06 16.23 0.13
C GLU A 617 16.60 16.81 -1.18
N ALA A 618 17.83 16.46 -1.52
CA ALA A 618 18.42 16.73 -2.81
C ALA A 618 18.75 15.41 -3.51
N GLY A 619 18.58 15.38 -4.84
CA GLY A 619 18.86 14.18 -5.61
C GLY A 619 19.29 14.45 -7.04
N LEU A 620 19.89 13.41 -7.61
CA LEU A 620 20.26 13.35 -9.02
C LEU A 620 19.79 12.02 -9.60
N ARG A 621 19.29 12.06 -10.83
CA ARG A 621 18.89 10.87 -11.59
C ARG A 621 19.48 10.93 -12.99
N LEU A 622 20.25 9.92 -13.36
CA LEU A 622 20.76 9.71 -14.72
C LEU A 622 19.88 8.68 -15.42
N LYS A 623 19.44 8.99 -16.64
CA LYS A 623 18.81 8.04 -17.58
C LYS A 623 19.65 7.98 -18.86
N PHE A 624 19.84 6.80 -19.43
CA PHE A 624 20.59 6.59 -20.66
C PHE A 624 20.07 5.39 -21.46
#